data_AF-A0A974UI85-F1
#
_entry.id   AF-A0A974UI85-F1
#
_cell.length_a   1.000
_cell.length_b   1.000
_cell.length_c   1.000
_cell.angle_alpha   90.00
_cell.angle_beta   90.00
_cell.angle_gamma   90.00
#
_symmetry.space_group_name_H-M   'P 1'
#
loop_
_entity.id
_entity.type
_entity.pdbx_description
1 polymer ?
#
loop_
_entity_poly.entity_id
_entity_poly.type
_entity_poly.pdbx_seq_one_letter_code
_entity_poly.pdbx_strand_id
1 'polypeptide(L)'
;MNKLRSMVKNSILGLTSIGDSAMDHMERYNNNWKLKHSYTSNMSELPMDYKREIQEYWKTYSSGFNTDWHRFYYSQFGLSDVRFIPDDLYYSNIDKHFNNRKMSIGVDEKNYYDLWFPNTKRAKVVVRRINGIYYNENYTIIDKNEVIRLCLEQPQLIIKPSVGMGRSTGITFLNRGQGEEGITKLIFEGNQNLVVQEIIQQHDDLSRIHPSSVNTIRSISLLFKGKVHLLSSILRMGIDGNQVDNLSAGGIMCGIKENGQLKDIGYSLYGKPYNKHPQGFEFKGTTVPSYDRIKELIIREQEKFAHFRLIYWDIAVGKDGEPILIEVNLCNGGMRFHQFNNGPLFGELTSEVLKEVFA
;
A
#
# COMPACT_ATOMS: atom_id res chain seq x y z
N MET A 1 8.03 13.56 23.02
CA MET A 1 6.89 12.97 22.27
C MET A 1 6.11 13.99 21.41
N ASN A 2 5.66 15.13 21.93
CA ASN A 2 4.85 16.09 21.14
C ASN A 2 5.61 16.88 20.05
N LYS A 3 6.89 17.23 20.27
CA LYS A 3 7.76 17.83 19.23
C LYS A 3 8.07 16.86 18.07
N LEU A 4 8.20 15.57 18.36
CA LEU A 4 8.46 14.52 17.37
C LEU A 4 7.24 14.29 16.47
N ARG A 5 6.02 14.28 17.06
CA ARG A 5 4.76 14.20 16.31
C ARG A 5 4.55 15.41 15.37
N SER A 6 4.91 16.61 15.83
CA SER A 6 4.83 17.85 15.04
C SER A 6 5.81 17.89 13.86
N MET A 7 7.07 17.50 14.07
CA MET A 7 8.08 17.45 12.99
C MET A 7 7.79 16.36 11.95
N VAL A 8 7.20 15.23 12.36
CA VAL A 8 6.75 14.17 11.45
C VAL A 8 5.55 14.64 10.63
N LYS A 9 4.59 15.36 11.22
CA LYS A 9 3.46 15.95 10.50
C LYS A 9 3.92 16.91 9.39
N ASN A 10 4.96 17.71 9.64
CA ASN A 10 5.49 18.66 8.65
C ASN A 10 6.37 18.02 7.56
N SER A 11 7.06 16.89 7.85
CA SER A 11 7.76 16.11 6.80
C SER A 11 6.81 15.24 5.96
N ILE A 12 5.60 14.97 6.47
CA ILE A 12 4.52 14.29 5.76
C ILE A 12 3.75 15.25 4.83
N LEU A 13 3.70 16.56 5.16
CA LEU A 13 2.98 17.59 4.40
C LEU A 13 3.74 18.15 3.18
N GLY A 14 5.07 17.96 3.08
CA GLY A 14 5.90 18.56 2.02
C GLY A 14 5.79 17.93 0.62
N LEU A 15 5.03 16.85 0.43
CA LEU A 15 5.00 16.07 -0.82
C LEU A 15 4.04 16.62 -1.89
N THR A 16 3.76 17.93 -1.90
CA THR A 16 2.67 18.52 -2.71
C THR A 16 3.09 19.32 -3.95
N SER A 17 4.28 19.11 -4.53
CA SER A 17 4.54 19.70 -5.85
C SER A 17 5.37 18.83 -6.77
N ILE A 18 4.85 18.74 -8.00
CA ILE A 18 5.54 18.25 -9.20
C ILE A 18 6.60 19.30 -9.52
N GLY A 19 7.88 18.94 -9.40
CA GLY A 19 9.00 19.82 -9.73
C GLY A 19 10.37 19.15 -9.54
N ASP A 20 10.94 18.74 -10.66
CA ASP A 20 12.36 18.47 -10.98
C ASP A 20 13.25 17.53 -10.13
N SER A 21 13.92 16.67 -10.91
CA SER A 21 14.58 15.39 -10.60
C SER A 21 15.77 15.36 -9.61
N ALA A 22 15.97 16.38 -8.78
CA ALA A 22 17.02 16.39 -7.75
C ALA A 22 16.48 16.69 -6.33
N MET A 23 15.48 17.58 -6.20
CA MET A 23 14.91 17.91 -4.90
C MET A 23 14.04 16.80 -4.32
N ASP A 24 13.22 16.13 -5.14
CA ASP A 24 12.40 14.98 -4.71
C ASP A 24 13.30 13.82 -4.23
N HIS A 25 14.48 13.64 -4.81
CA HIS A 25 15.46 12.65 -4.39
C HIS A 25 16.12 13.00 -3.04
N MET A 26 16.47 14.28 -2.82
CA MET A 26 17.01 14.77 -1.54
C MET A 26 15.97 14.79 -0.41
N GLU A 27 14.72 15.11 -0.71
CA GLU A 27 13.63 15.14 0.27
C GLU A 27 13.21 13.72 0.66
N ARG A 28 13.17 12.78 -0.30
CA ARG A 28 13.05 11.33 -0.02
C ARG A 28 14.24 10.79 0.77
N TYR A 29 15.46 11.20 0.45
CA TYR A 29 16.66 10.79 1.20
C TYR A 29 16.63 11.31 2.65
N ASN A 30 16.28 12.58 2.86
CA ASN A 30 16.15 13.17 4.20
C ASN A 30 14.97 12.59 5.00
N ASN A 31 13.86 12.26 4.34
CA ASN A 31 12.71 11.60 4.97
C ASN A 31 13.01 10.12 5.30
N ASN A 32 13.71 9.40 4.41
CA ASN A 32 14.22 8.06 4.70
C ASN A 32 15.26 8.09 5.82
N TRP A 33 16.13 9.10 5.89
CA TRP A 33 17.08 9.27 6.98
C TRP A 33 16.37 9.54 8.31
N LYS A 34 15.35 10.42 8.35
CA LYS A 34 14.56 10.68 9.56
C LYS A 34 13.73 9.48 10.00
N LEU A 35 13.12 8.76 9.06
CA LEU A 35 12.42 7.49 9.32
C LEU A 35 13.40 6.46 9.85
N LYS A 36 14.50 6.22 9.14
CA LYS A 36 15.61 5.36 9.56
C LYS A 36 16.05 5.74 10.96
N HIS A 37 16.30 7.02 11.28
CA HIS A 37 16.67 7.45 12.62
C HIS A 37 15.57 7.21 13.67
N SER A 38 14.29 7.34 13.31
CA SER A 38 13.16 7.08 14.21
C SER A 38 13.04 5.60 14.59
N TYR A 39 13.29 4.68 13.65
CA TYR A 39 13.39 3.24 13.93
C TYR A 39 14.74 2.90 14.59
N THR A 40 15.76 3.61 14.12
CA THR A 40 17.21 3.72 14.38
C THR A 40 17.67 3.79 15.83
N SER A 41 16.96 4.63 16.60
CA SER A 41 17.57 5.38 17.70
C SER A 41 17.79 4.59 18.98
N ASN A 42 17.08 3.48 19.17
CA ASN A 42 17.17 2.62 20.36
C ASN A 42 17.21 1.14 19.97
N MET A 43 18.26 0.71 19.26
CA MET A 43 18.44 -0.68 18.86
C MET A 43 19.52 -1.37 19.66
N SER A 44 19.29 -2.64 20.00
CA SER A 44 20.35 -3.56 20.41
C SER A 44 21.36 -3.73 19.27
N GLU A 45 22.64 -3.83 19.63
CA GLU A 45 23.69 -4.19 18.69
C GLU A 45 23.50 -5.61 18.14
N LEU A 46 23.95 -5.82 16.90
CA LEU A 46 23.93 -7.15 16.29
C LEU A 46 25.02 -8.03 16.92
N PRO A 47 24.77 -9.34 17.13
CA PRO A 47 25.84 -10.29 17.41
C PRO A 47 26.94 -10.21 16.34
N MET A 48 28.20 -10.29 16.75
CA MET A 48 29.34 -10.07 15.86
C MET A 48 29.36 -11.04 14.68
N ASP A 49 29.06 -12.33 14.92
CA ASP A 49 29.00 -13.34 13.85
C ASP A 49 27.90 -13.03 12.83
N TYR A 50 26.68 -12.70 13.29
CA TYR A 50 25.59 -12.33 12.40
C TYR A 50 25.92 -11.06 11.59
N LYS A 51 26.56 -10.05 12.22
CA LYS A 51 27.03 -8.86 11.51
C LYS A 51 28.04 -9.20 10.41
N ARG A 52 28.98 -10.11 10.67
CA ARG A 52 29.95 -10.60 9.67
C ARG A 52 29.25 -11.31 8.51
N GLU A 53 28.32 -12.21 8.80
CA GLU A 53 27.54 -12.94 7.78
C GLU A 53 26.77 -11.98 6.86
N ILE A 54 26.12 -10.95 7.41
CA ILE A 54 25.41 -9.95 6.62
C ILE A 54 26.40 -9.22 5.69
N GLN A 55 27.55 -8.78 6.21
CA GLN A 55 28.55 -8.07 5.41
C GLN A 55 29.13 -8.96 4.31
N GLU A 56 29.41 -10.23 4.61
CA GLU A 56 29.91 -11.19 3.64
C GLU A 56 28.89 -11.52 2.55
N TYR A 57 27.62 -11.59 2.89
CA TYR A 57 26.54 -11.78 1.93
C TYR A 57 26.41 -10.56 1.01
N TRP A 58 26.27 -9.36 1.58
CA TRP A 58 25.93 -8.16 0.81
C TRP A 58 27.12 -7.48 0.10
N LYS A 59 28.37 -7.74 0.50
CA LYS A 59 29.56 -7.24 -0.23
C LYS A 59 29.62 -7.77 -1.67
N THR A 60 28.91 -8.85 -1.98
CA THR A 60 28.81 -9.39 -3.34
C THR A 60 27.95 -8.54 -4.27
N TYR A 61 27.08 -7.67 -3.73
CA TYR A 61 26.14 -6.85 -4.51
C TYR A 61 26.34 -5.34 -4.32
N SER A 62 26.90 -4.89 -3.20
CA SER A 62 27.09 -3.46 -2.91
C SER A 62 28.38 -3.20 -2.13
N SER A 63 29.18 -2.25 -2.60
CA SER A 63 30.32 -1.71 -1.84
C SER A 63 29.83 -0.85 -0.67
N GLY A 64 30.41 -0.99 0.52
CA GLY A 64 30.09 -0.13 1.67
C GLY A 64 28.73 -0.39 2.32
N PHE A 65 28.29 -1.65 2.34
CA PHE A 65 27.02 -2.06 2.94
C PHE A 65 26.91 -1.72 4.45
N ASN A 66 25.77 -1.15 4.84
CA ASN A 66 25.44 -0.85 6.24
C ASN A 66 24.36 -1.80 6.78
N THR A 67 24.59 -2.38 7.96
CA THR A 67 23.73 -3.36 8.62
C THR A 67 22.56 -2.77 9.42
N ASP A 68 22.27 -1.47 9.32
CA ASP A 68 21.23 -0.79 10.12
C ASP A 68 19.83 -1.42 9.97
N TRP A 69 19.46 -1.86 8.77
CA TRP A 69 18.16 -2.49 8.55
C TRP A 69 18.10 -3.89 9.15
N HIS A 70 19.16 -4.68 9.04
CA HIS A 70 19.24 -5.96 9.75
C HIS A 70 19.20 -5.78 11.27
N ARG A 71 19.85 -4.72 11.78
CA ARG A 71 19.77 -4.33 13.20
C ARG A 71 18.34 -3.94 13.60
N PHE A 72 17.59 -3.27 12.73
CA PHE A 72 16.17 -3.01 12.94
C PHE A 72 15.37 -4.30 13.07
N TYR A 73 15.49 -5.20 12.08
CA TYR A 73 14.74 -6.47 12.08
C TYR A 73 15.08 -7.35 13.28
N TYR A 74 16.36 -7.42 13.65
CA TYR A 74 16.84 -8.16 14.80
C TYR A 74 16.36 -7.56 16.12
N SER A 75 16.61 -6.28 16.37
CA SER A 75 16.30 -5.65 17.67
C SER A 75 14.81 -5.53 17.95
N GLN A 76 13.99 -5.26 16.93
CA GLN A 76 12.55 -5.01 17.11
C GLN A 76 11.71 -6.30 17.04
N PHE A 77 12.16 -7.29 16.26
CA PHE A 77 11.34 -8.47 15.95
C PHE A 77 12.06 -9.79 16.24
N GLY A 78 13.33 -9.77 16.68
CA GLY A 78 14.12 -10.98 16.90
C GLY A 78 14.47 -11.74 15.62
N LEU A 79 14.37 -11.10 14.45
CA LEU A 79 14.55 -11.74 13.15
C LEU A 79 16.02 -11.69 12.72
N SER A 80 16.59 -12.85 12.42
CA SER A 80 17.96 -13.00 11.91
C SER A 80 17.95 -13.75 10.58
N ASP A 81 18.11 -13.02 9.48
CA ASP A 81 18.27 -13.57 8.14
C ASP A 81 19.04 -12.57 7.28
N VAL A 82 20.16 -13.00 6.69
CA VAL A 82 21.01 -12.13 5.86
C VAL A 82 20.26 -11.61 4.62
N ARG A 83 19.21 -12.31 4.17
CA ARG A 83 18.43 -12.00 2.96
C ARG A 83 17.48 -10.82 3.10
N PHE A 84 17.30 -10.25 4.30
CA PHE A 84 16.52 -9.03 4.45
C PHE A 84 17.06 -7.93 3.54
N ILE A 85 16.17 -7.36 2.72
CA ILE A 85 16.51 -6.32 1.77
C ILE A 85 16.52 -4.97 2.51
N PRO A 86 17.62 -4.19 2.45
CA PRO A 86 17.64 -2.80 2.93
C PRO A 86 16.69 -1.91 2.14
N ASP A 87 15.99 -0.98 2.80
CA ASP A 87 15.09 -0.06 2.10
C ASP A 87 15.86 0.81 1.08
N ASP A 88 17.09 1.24 1.40
CA ASP A 88 17.92 2.04 0.52
C ASP A 88 18.20 1.30 -0.80
N LEU A 89 18.77 0.09 -0.74
CA LEU A 89 19.01 -0.76 -1.91
C LEU A 89 17.71 -1.12 -2.66
N TYR A 90 16.61 -1.31 -1.93
CA TYR A 90 15.31 -1.56 -2.53
C TYR A 90 14.89 -0.40 -3.44
N TYR A 91 14.86 0.83 -2.92
CA TYR A 91 14.40 1.99 -3.68
C TYR A 91 15.43 2.49 -4.71
N SER A 92 16.73 2.27 -4.49
CA SER A 92 17.78 2.73 -5.42
C SER A 92 18.03 1.77 -6.57
N ASN A 93 17.89 0.46 -6.37
CA ASN A 93 18.26 -0.55 -7.36
C ASN A 93 17.06 -1.44 -7.74
N ILE A 94 16.49 -2.16 -6.77
CA ILE A 94 15.53 -3.25 -7.04
C ILE A 94 14.22 -2.74 -7.65
N ASP A 95 13.55 -1.78 -7.02
CA ASP A 95 12.29 -1.22 -7.51
C ASP A 95 12.48 -0.49 -8.85
N LYS A 96 13.63 0.17 -9.05
CA LYS A 96 13.95 0.83 -10.33
C LYS A 96 14.21 -0.16 -11.46
N HIS A 97 14.81 -1.30 -11.14
CA HIS A 97 15.10 -2.37 -12.11
C HIS A 97 13.81 -3.03 -12.59
N PHE A 98 12.89 -3.35 -11.68
CA PHE A 98 11.67 -4.08 -12.02
C PHE A 98 10.54 -3.21 -12.54
N ASN A 99 10.50 -1.91 -12.23
CA ASN A 99 9.36 -1.06 -12.54
C ASN A 99 9.74 0.22 -13.31
N ASN A 100 9.04 0.46 -14.42
CA ASN A 100 9.16 1.71 -15.16
C ASN A 100 8.44 2.87 -14.46
N ARG A 101 9.14 3.55 -13.55
CA ARG A 101 8.60 4.68 -12.76
C ARG A 101 8.11 5.87 -13.58
N LYS A 102 8.55 6.04 -14.83
CA LYS A 102 8.01 7.10 -15.70
C LYS A 102 6.62 6.73 -16.20
N MET A 103 6.43 5.47 -16.57
CA MET A 103 5.13 4.95 -17.02
C MET A 103 4.13 4.81 -15.88
N SER A 104 4.57 4.57 -14.64
CA SER A 104 3.66 4.35 -13.50
C SER A 104 2.69 5.51 -13.30
N ILE A 105 3.12 6.75 -13.52
CA ILE A 105 2.30 7.96 -13.30
C ILE A 105 0.98 7.91 -14.09
N GLY A 106 1.02 7.44 -15.34
CA GLY A 106 -0.17 7.35 -16.19
C GLY A 106 -1.03 6.11 -15.90
N VAL A 107 -0.41 5.01 -15.47
CA VAL A 107 -1.12 3.75 -15.19
C VAL A 107 -1.75 3.74 -13.79
N ASP A 108 -1.13 4.42 -12.83
CA ASP A 108 -1.62 4.57 -11.45
C ASP A 108 -2.87 5.49 -11.35
N GLU A 109 -3.28 6.13 -12.45
CA GLU A 109 -4.45 7.00 -12.53
C GLU A 109 -5.75 6.19 -12.38
N LYS A 110 -6.37 6.32 -11.20
CA LYS A 110 -7.55 5.55 -10.77
C LYS A 110 -8.76 5.76 -11.67
N ASN A 111 -8.88 6.92 -12.31
CA ASN A 111 -9.95 7.18 -13.25
C ASN A 111 -9.90 6.28 -14.49
N TYR A 112 -8.76 5.67 -14.81
CA TYR A 112 -8.60 4.77 -15.96
C TYR A 112 -8.57 3.28 -15.59
N TYR A 113 -8.77 2.93 -14.33
CA TYR A 113 -8.74 1.52 -13.90
C TYR A 113 -9.78 0.64 -14.60
N ASP A 114 -10.91 1.19 -15.04
CA ASP A 114 -11.89 0.42 -15.82
C ASP A 114 -11.40 0.06 -17.22
N LEU A 115 -10.47 0.85 -17.77
CA LEU A 115 -9.80 0.54 -19.04
C LEU A 115 -8.66 -0.47 -18.83
N TRP A 116 -7.91 -0.34 -17.72
CA TRP A 116 -6.79 -1.23 -17.41
C TRP A 116 -7.23 -2.63 -16.96
N PHE A 117 -8.38 -2.73 -16.29
CA PHE A 117 -8.81 -3.95 -15.61
C PHE A 117 -10.27 -4.32 -15.93
N PRO A 118 -10.71 -4.39 -17.19
CA PRO A 118 -12.14 -4.48 -17.54
C PRO A 118 -12.88 -5.68 -16.91
N ASN A 119 -12.17 -6.79 -16.64
CA ASN A 119 -12.72 -8.03 -16.08
C ASN A 119 -12.41 -8.24 -14.58
N THR A 120 -12.09 -7.16 -13.87
CA THR A 120 -11.77 -7.19 -12.44
C THR A 120 -12.80 -6.38 -11.68
N LYS A 121 -13.35 -6.95 -10.62
CA LYS A 121 -14.29 -6.22 -9.76
C LYS A 121 -13.58 -5.09 -9.03
N ARG A 122 -14.23 -3.92 -8.97
CA ARG A 122 -13.76 -2.69 -8.31
C ARG A 122 -14.91 -2.04 -7.55
N ALA A 123 -14.61 -1.02 -6.76
CA ALA A 123 -15.65 -0.11 -6.27
C ALA A 123 -16.35 0.55 -7.46
N LYS A 124 -17.68 0.54 -7.45
CA LYS A 124 -18.47 1.16 -8.50
C LYS A 124 -18.20 2.66 -8.54
N VAL A 125 -17.81 3.15 -9.71
CA VAL A 125 -17.59 4.58 -9.95
C VAL A 125 -18.94 5.24 -10.22
N VAL A 126 -19.19 6.37 -9.60
CA VAL A 126 -20.41 7.16 -9.80
C VAL A 126 -20.11 8.36 -10.70
N VAL A 127 -19.03 9.08 -10.39
CA VAL A 127 -18.54 10.21 -11.18
C VAL A 127 -17.02 10.16 -11.24
N ARG A 128 -16.48 10.51 -12.40
CA ARG A 128 -15.07 10.83 -12.59
C ARG A 128 -14.94 12.32 -12.87
N ARG A 129 -13.92 12.94 -12.29
CA ARG A 129 -13.45 14.25 -12.70
C ARG A 129 -12.03 14.08 -13.23
N ILE A 130 -11.84 14.31 -14.52
CA ILE A 130 -10.56 14.11 -15.20
C ILE A 130 -10.19 15.43 -15.85
N ASN A 131 -9.12 16.06 -15.37
CA ASN A 131 -8.68 17.37 -15.83
C ASN A 131 -9.83 18.41 -15.84
N GLY A 132 -10.67 18.39 -14.80
CA GLY A 132 -11.81 19.30 -14.64
C GLY A 132 -13.08 18.89 -15.41
N ILE A 133 -13.02 17.90 -16.31
CA ILE A 133 -14.16 17.39 -17.08
C ILE A 133 -14.86 16.27 -16.30
N TYR A 134 -16.19 16.30 -16.24
CA TYR A 134 -16.98 15.29 -15.54
C TYR A 134 -17.43 14.18 -16.47
N TYR A 135 -17.33 12.94 -15.98
CA TYR A 135 -17.82 11.76 -16.65
C TYR A 135 -18.66 10.90 -15.70
N ASN A 136 -19.65 10.20 -16.23
CA ASN A 136 -20.32 9.11 -15.50
C ASN A 136 -19.45 7.83 -15.49
N GLU A 137 -19.99 6.73 -14.97
CA GLU A 137 -19.31 5.43 -14.86
C GLU A 137 -18.83 4.85 -16.21
N ASN A 138 -19.47 5.22 -17.31
CA ASN A 138 -19.22 4.70 -18.66
C ASN A 138 -18.32 5.62 -19.51
N TYR A 139 -17.66 6.61 -18.92
CA TYR A 139 -16.88 7.64 -19.64
C TYR A 139 -17.73 8.50 -20.60
N THR A 140 -19.03 8.65 -20.35
CA THR A 140 -19.84 9.68 -21.01
C THR A 140 -19.64 11.01 -20.31
N ILE A 141 -19.35 12.08 -21.06
CA ILE A 141 -19.27 13.44 -20.52
C ILE A 141 -20.64 13.86 -19.99
N ILE A 142 -20.65 14.41 -18.78
CA ILE A 142 -21.86 14.88 -18.10
C ILE A 142 -21.69 16.32 -17.59
N ASP A 143 -22.80 17.02 -17.39
CA ASP A 143 -22.80 18.34 -16.78
C ASP A 143 -22.87 18.28 -15.24
N LYS A 144 -22.84 19.45 -14.59
CA LYS A 144 -22.91 19.54 -13.13
C LYS A 144 -24.25 19.08 -12.55
N ASN A 145 -25.36 19.28 -13.25
CA ASN A 145 -26.69 18.88 -12.77
C ASN A 145 -26.78 17.36 -12.70
N GLU A 146 -26.23 16.68 -13.70
CA GLU A 146 -26.15 15.23 -13.73
C GLU A 146 -25.20 14.68 -12.65
N VAL A 147 -24.05 15.35 -12.41
CA VAL A 147 -23.18 15.03 -11.26
C VAL A 147 -23.96 15.11 -9.94
N ILE A 148 -24.74 16.18 -9.73
CA ILE A 148 -25.54 16.35 -8.52
C ILE A 148 -26.56 15.22 -8.37
N ARG A 149 -27.31 14.92 -9.43
CA ARG A 149 -28.31 13.83 -9.44
C ARG A 149 -27.68 12.49 -9.05
N LEU A 150 -26.62 12.09 -9.76
CA LEU A 150 -25.94 10.81 -9.54
C LEU A 150 -25.37 10.71 -8.11
N CYS A 151 -24.81 11.80 -7.58
CA CYS A 151 -24.27 11.80 -6.23
C CYS A 151 -25.35 11.71 -5.14
N LEU A 152 -26.48 12.41 -5.31
CA LEU A 152 -27.58 12.41 -4.33
C LEU A 152 -28.41 11.11 -4.34
N GLU A 153 -28.36 10.34 -5.42
CA GLU A 153 -28.94 8.98 -5.46
C GLU A 153 -28.23 8.01 -4.53
N GLN A 154 -26.99 8.28 -4.12
CA GLN A 154 -26.23 7.43 -3.22
C GLN A 154 -26.42 7.85 -1.77
N PRO A 155 -26.47 6.91 -0.80
CA PRO A 155 -26.58 7.25 0.62
C PRO A 155 -25.29 7.89 1.14
N GLN A 156 -24.16 7.34 0.71
CA GLN A 156 -22.82 7.80 1.06
C GLN A 156 -21.85 7.44 -0.09
N LEU A 157 -20.87 8.31 -0.29
CA LEU A 157 -19.84 8.19 -1.32
C LEU A 157 -18.46 8.41 -0.72
N ILE A 158 -17.46 7.77 -1.32
CA ILE A 158 -16.04 8.06 -1.08
C ILE A 158 -15.49 8.83 -2.28
N ILE A 159 -14.83 9.95 -1.99
CA ILE A 159 -14.18 10.82 -2.98
C ILE A 159 -12.68 10.69 -2.76
N LYS A 160 -11.96 10.33 -3.82
CA LYS A 160 -10.51 10.10 -3.78
C LYS A 160 -9.83 10.93 -4.87
N PRO A 161 -8.67 11.56 -4.59
CA PRO A 161 -7.77 11.99 -5.65
C PRO A 161 -7.43 10.82 -6.55
N SER A 162 -7.53 11.03 -7.85
CA SER A 162 -7.33 9.95 -8.82
C SER A 162 -5.84 9.80 -9.19
N VAL A 163 -5.07 10.89 -9.09
CA VAL A 163 -3.60 10.95 -9.15
C VAL A 163 -3.01 11.14 -7.75
N GLY A 164 -1.92 10.44 -7.44
CA GLY A 164 -1.09 10.70 -6.26
C GLY A 164 -0.63 9.45 -5.51
N MET A 165 0.40 9.59 -4.68
CA MET A 165 1.07 8.47 -3.99
C MET A 165 0.40 8.15 -2.63
N GLY A 166 -0.44 7.10 -2.60
CA GLY A 166 -0.50 6.06 -1.55
C GLY A 166 -0.66 6.40 -0.06
N ARG A 167 -1.18 7.57 0.35
CA ARG A 167 -1.26 7.96 1.79
C ARG A 167 -2.64 8.29 2.34
N SER A 168 -3.70 7.95 1.61
CA SER A 168 -5.09 8.35 1.94
C SER A 168 -5.29 9.88 2.04
N THR A 169 -4.30 10.68 1.67
CA THR A 169 -4.36 12.13 1.65
C THR A 169 -5.39 12.57 0.62
N GLY A 170 -6.39 13.33 1.07
CA GLY A 170 -7.48 13.82 0.23
C GLY A 170 -8.67 12.87 0.09
N ILE A 171 -8.66 11.68 0.72
CA ILE A 171 -9.87 10.87 0.82
C ILE A 171 -10.89 11.61 1.68
N THR A 172 -12.09 11.80 1.15
CA THR A 172 -13.21 12.42 1.85
C THR A 172 -14.48 11.61 1.63
N PHE A 173 -15.43 11.76 2.54
CA PHE A 173 -16.73 11.09 2.46
C PHE A 173 -17.82 12.13 2.25
N LEU A 174 -18.73 11.84 1.33
CA LEU A 174 -19.91 12.65 1.06
C LEU A 174 -21.15 11.86 1.48
N ASN A 175 -21.88 12.35 2.46
CA ASN A 175 -23.17 11.81 2.85
C ASN A 175 -24.29 12.53 2.10
N ARG A 176 -25.35 11.82 1.71
CA ARG A 176 -26.50 12.40 1.01
C ARG A 176 -27.06 13.66 1.67
N GLY A 177 -27.11 13.67 3.01
CA GLY A 177 -27.63 14.79 3.79
C GLY A 177 -26.83 16.11 3.65
N GLN A 178 -25.62 16.08 3.10
CA GLN A 178 -24.84 17.29 2.80
C GLN A 178 -25.31 18.00 1.52
N GLY A 179 -26.17 17.34 0.72
CA GLY A 179 -26.81 17.96 -0.44
C GLY A 179 -25.85 18.46 -1.51
N GLU A 180 -26.35 19.39 -2.31
CA GLU A 180 -25.60 20.06 -3.38
C GLU A 180 -24.43 20.91 -2.86
N GLU A 181 -24.54 21.46 -1.66
CA GLU A 181 -23.46 22.23 -1.02
C GLU A 181 -22.23 21.35 -0.79
N GLY A 182 -22.43 20.14 -0.24
CA GLY A 182 -21.36 19.16 -0.06
C GLY A 182 -20.71 18.74 -1.39
N ILE A 183 -21.52 18.54 -2.42
CA ILE A 183 -21.05 18.20 -3.78
C ILE A 183 -20.22 19.33 -4.36
N THR A 184 -20.69 20.57 -4.25
CA THR A 184 -19.99 21.75 -4.76
C THR A 184 -18.61 21.87 -4.12
N LYS A 185 -18.55 21.82 -2.79
CA LYS A 185 -17.31 21.94 -2.03
C LYS A 185 -16.32 20.81 -2.32
N LEU A 186 -16.78 19.56 -2.35
CA LEU A 186 -15.89 18.39 -2.41
C LEU A 186 -15.53 17.99 -3.85
N ILE A 187 -16.42 18.22 -4.82
CA ILE A 187 -16.26 17.76 -6.20
C ILE A 187 -15.97 18.92 -7.15
N PHE A 188 -16.75 20.02 -7.11
CA PHE A 188 -16.59 21.12 -8.08
C PHE A 188 -15.43 22.06 -7.74
N GLU A 189 -15.30 22.40 -6.47
CA GLU A 189 -14.21 23.24 -5.93
C GLU A 189 -12.99 22.41 -5.49
N GLY A 190 -13.13 21.09 -5.45
CA GLY A 190 -12.06 20.15 -5.11
C GLY A 190 -11.01 19.98 -6.21
N ASN A 191 -10.20 18.93 -6.06
CA ASN A 191 -9.17 18.56 -7.05
C ASN A 191 -9.79 18.34 -8.44
N GLN A 192 -9.09 18.73 -9.50
CA GLN A 192 -9.52 18.53 -10.89
C GLN A 192 -9.44 17.07 -11.35
N ASN A 193 -8.78 16.21 -10.58
CA ASN A 193 -8.58 14.79 -10.81
C ASN A 193 -9.10 14.01 -9.60
N LEU A 194 -10.37 13.59 -9.67
CA LEU A 194 -11.09 12.88 -8.62
C LEU A 194 -11.80 11.66 -9.20
N VAL A 195 -11.92 10.63 -8.37
CA VAL A 195 -12.86 9.53 -8.58
C VAL A 195 -13.83 9.48 -7.40
N VAL A 196 -15.12 9.46 -7.72
CA VAL A 196 -16.23 9.36 -6.76
C VAL A 196 -16.80 7.96 -6.87
N GLN A 197 -16.78 7.20 -5.78
CA GLN A 197 -17.16 5.78 -5.77
C GLN A 197 -18.18 5.49 -4.69
N GLU A 198 -18.97 4.43 -4.89
CA GLU A 198 -19.81 3.84 -3.85
C GLU A 198 -18.94 3.26 -2.72
N ILE A 199 -19.52 3.20 -1.51
CA ILE A 199 -18.86 2.58 -0.34
C ILE A 199 -18.86 1.07 -0.50
N ILE A 200 -17.67 0.47 -0.49
CA ILE A 200 -17.51 -0.98 -0.54
C ILE A 200 -18.11 -1.61 0.72
N GLN A 201 -18.99 -2.58 0.50
CA GLN A 201 -19.48 -3.47 1.56
C GLN A 201 -18.56 -4.69 1.62
N GLN A 202 -17.74 -4.77 2.67
CA GLN A 202 -16.77 -5.84 2.83
C GLN A 202 -17.40 -7.12 3.42
N HIS A 203 -16.69 -8.24 3.28
CA HIS A 203 -17.06 -9.54 3.85
C HIS A 203 -17.25 -9.50 5.37
N ASP A 204 -18.21 -10.26 5.90
CA ASP A 204 -18.57 -10.26 7.32
C ASP A 204 -17.39 -10.66 8.22
N ASP A 205 -16.57 -11.62 7.80
CA ASP A 205 -15.36 -12.01 8.55
C ASP A 205 -14.34 -10.87 8.70
N LEU A 206 -14.21 -9.99 7.70
CA LEU A 206 -13.35 -8.82 7.80
C LEU A 206 -14.00 -7.72 8.65
N SER A 207 -15.33 -7.55 8.54
CA SER A 207 -16.09 -6.62 9.38
C SER A 207 -16.05 -6.97 10.87
N ARG A 208 -15.90 -8.25 11.23
CA ARG A 208 -15.67 -8.68 12.63
C ARG A 208 -14.36 -8.18 13.22
N ILE A 209 -13.39 -7.84 12.38
CA ILE A 209 -12.10 -7.27 12.80
C ILE A 209 -12.26 -5.76 13.00
N HIS A 210 -12.72 -5.08 11.95
CA HIS A 210 -12.91 -3.64 11.95
C HIS A 210 -14.02 -3.25 10.95
N PRO A 211 -15.22 -2.88 11.43
CA PRO A 211 -16.36 -2.57 10.54
C PRO A 211 -16.37 -1.11 10.05
N SER A 212 -15.65 -0.21 10.71
CA SER A 212 -15.68 1.23 10.41
C SER A 212 -14.90 1.61 9.15
N SER A 213 -14.04 0.71 8.64
CA SER A 213 -13.32 0.88 7.38
C SER A 213 -13.22 -0.45 6.63
N VAL A 214 -12.88 -0.36 5.34
CA VAL A 214 -12.56 -1.55 4.54
C VAL A 214 -11.18 -2.04 4.95
N ASN A 215 -11.10 -3.28 5.44
CA ASN A 215 -9.84 -3.97 5.68
C ASN A 215 -9.29 -4.46 4.34
N THR A 216 -8.06 -4.08 4.02
CA THR A 216 -7.44 -4.42 2.73
C THR A 216 -6.30 -5.42 2.87
N ILE A 217 -6.23 -6.35 1.94
CA ILE A 217 -5.10 -7.26 1.74
C ILE A 217 -4.11 -6.55 0.83
N ARG A 218 -2.98 -6.12 1.40
CA ARG A 218 -1.83 -5.63 0.65
C ARG A 218 -0.96 -6.82 0.28
N SER A 219 -0.76 -7.07 -1.01
CA SER A 219 0.06 -8.17 -1.51
C SER A 219 1.16 -7.67 -2.44
N ILE A 220 2.33 -8.31 -2.41
CA ILE A 220 3.43 -8.05 -3.35
C ILE A 220 3.54 -9.23 -4.29
N SER A 221 3.65 -8.95 -5.58
CA SER A 221 3.91 -9.97 -6.58
C SER A 221 5.05 -9.58 -7.52
N LEU A 222 5.79 -10.58 -7.98
CA LEU A 222 6.97 -10.44 -8.83
C LEU A 222 6.80 -11.26 -10.12
N LEU A 223 6.89 -10.60 -11.28
CA LEU A 223 7.03 -11.25 -12.58
C LEU A 223 8.52 -11.50 -12.86
N PHE A 224 8.95 -12.73 -12.65
CA PHE A 224 10.36 -13.14 -12.75
C PHE A 224 10.47 -14.41 -13.60
N LYS A 225 11.40 -14.40 -14.57
CA LYS A 225 11.62 -15.52 -15.50
C LYS A 225 10.34 -16.05 -16.16
N GLY A 226 9.45 -15.13 -16.56
CA GLY A 226 8.19 -15.47 -17.22
C GLY A 226 7.10 -16.02 -16.31
N LYS A 227 7.30 -16.05 -14.98
CA LYS A 227 6.31 -16.50 -14.01
C LYS A 227 5.97 -15.43 -12.99
N VAL A 228 4.70 -15.34 -12.60
CA VAL A 228 4.26 -14.51 -11.49
C VAL A 228 4.44 -15.27 -10.17
N HIS A 229 5.11 -14.63 -9.22
CA HIS A 229 5.32 -15.10 -7.86
C HIS A 229 4.61 -14.18 -6.88
N LEU A 230 3.70 -14.71 -6.08
CA LEU A 230 3.17 -13.98 -4.93
C LEU A 230 4.21 -14.05 -3.80
N LEU A 231 4.81 -12.92 -3.46
CA LEU A 231 5.93 -12.85 -2.53
C LEU A 231 5.48 -12.77 -1.08
N SER A 232 4.47 -11.93 -0.80
CA SER A 232 4.08 -11.62 0.57
C SER A 232 2.72 -10.94 0.60
N SER A 233 1.90 -11.28 1.58
CA SER A 233 0.60 -10.63 1.82
C SER A 233 0.44 -10.25 3.29
N ILE A 234 -0.13 -9.08 3.53
CA ILE A 234 -0.47 -8.57 4.85
C ILE A 234 -1.91 -8.07 4.83
N LEU A 235 -2.66 -8.33 5.89
CA LEU A 235 -3.96 -7.70 6.12
C LEU A 235 -3.72 -6.35 6.80
N ARG A 236 -4.28 -5.27 6.27
CA ARG A 236 -4.30 -3.93 6.87
C ARG A 236 -5.68 -3.66 7.47
N MET A 237 -5.68 -3.07 8.66
CA MET A 237 -6.88 -2.88 9.47
C MET A 237 -6.84 -1.49 10.10
N GLY A 238 -7.97 -0.81 10.08
CA GLY A 238 -8.16 0.42 10.85
C GLY A 238 -8.21 0.12 12.35
N ILE A 239 -8.01 1.15 13.16
CA ILE A 239 -8.21 1.07 14.62
C ILE A 239 -9.31 2.06 14.99
N ASP A 240 -10.15 1.69 15.95
CA ASP A 240 -11.24 2.51 16.50
C ASP A 240 -12.28 2.91 15.43
N GLY A 241 -12.90 4.08 15.55
CA GLY A 241 -13.89 4.59 14.58
C GLY A 241 -13.30 5.11 13.27
N ASN A 242 -12.01 4.90 12.98
CA ASN A 242 -11.39 5.41 11.76
C ASN A 242 -12.05 4.84 10.50
N GLN A 243 -12.22 5.69 9.47
CA GLN A 243 -12.87 5.31 8.21
C GLN A 243 -11.89 4.83 7.13
N VAL A 244 -10.61 4.71 7.47
CA VAL A 244 -9.54 4.20 6.60
C VAL A 244 -8.64 3.24 7.38
N ASP A 245 -8.12 2.23 6.70
CA ASP A 245 -7.27 1.17 7.27
C ASP A 245 -5.76 1.45 7.12
N ASN A 246 -5.40 2.59 6.53
CA ASN A 246 -4.03 2.92 6.23
C ASN A 246 -3.18 3.09 7.51
N LEU A 247 -1.98 2.52 7.49
CA LEU A 247 -1.02 2.57 8.60
C LEU A 247 -0.65 4.01 9.00
N SER A 248 -0.55 4.93 8.03
CA SER A 248 -0.26 6.34 8.32
C SER A 248 -1.40 7.07 9.03
N ALA A 249 -2.63 6.53 8.97
CA ALA A 249 -3.79 7.02 9.70
C ALA A 249 -3.93 6.37 11.10
N GLY A 250 -2.96 5.54 11.51
CA GLY A 250 -2.96 4.86 12.79
C GLY A 250 -3.47 3.42 12.75
N GLY A 251 -3.67 2.83 11.56
CA GLY A 251 -4.01 1.42 11.40
C GLY A 251 -2.88 0.47 11.84
N ILE A 252 -3.21 -0.82 11.88
CA ILE A 252 -2.26 -1.93 12.06
C ILE A 252 -2.29 -2.88 10.87
N MET A 253 -1.30 -3.77 10.80
CA MET A 253 -1.24 -4.85 9.82
C MET A 253 -0.92 -6.18 10.47
N CYS A 254 -1.30 -7.28 9.84
CA CYS A 254 -0.92 -8.63 10.27
C CYS A 254 -0.50 -9.45 9.05
N GLY A 255 0.59 -10.20 9.18
CA GLY A 255 1.08 -11.09 8.12
C GLY A 255 0.07 -12.18 7.77
N ILE A 256 -0.03 -12.51 6.49
CA ILE A 256 -0.83 -13.62 5.97
C ILE A 256 0.12 -14.72 5.52
N LYS A 257 -0.11 -15.95 5.99
CA LYS A 257 0.61 -17.15 5.58
C LYS A 257 0.18 -17.59 4.18
N GLU A 258 0.93 -18.47 3.54
CA GLU A 258 0.64 -18.96 2.18
C GLU A 258 -0.76 -19.59 2.03
N ASN A 259 -1.25 -20.23 3.10
CA ASN A 259 -2.58 -20.83 3.18
C ASN A 259 -3.71 -19.82 3.51
N GLY A 260 -3.42 -18.52 3.55
CA GLY A 260 -4.41 -17.48 3.85
C GLY A 260 -4.69 -17.24 5.33
N GLN A 261 -4.06 -17.98 6.24
CA GLN A 261 -4.19 -17.75 7.68
C GLN A 261 -3.41 -16.51 8.12
N LEU A 262 -3.98 -15.72 9.01
CA LEU A 262 -3.26 -14.67 9.69
C LEU A 262 -2.15 -15.26 10.59
N LYS A 263 -1.07 -14.51 10.74
CA LYS A 263 -0.06 -14.75 11.76
C LYS A 263 -0.56 -14.31 13.13
N ASP A 264 0.14 -14.72 14.18
CA ASP A 264 -0.33 -14.57 15.54
C ASP A 264 -0.15 -13.14 16.09
N ILE A 265 0.70 -12.32 15.44
CA ILE A 265 1.04 -10.97 15.87
C ILE A 265 0.78 -9.98 14.73
N GLY A 266 0.06 -8.91 15.03
CA GLY A 266 -0.05 -7.72 14.20
C GLY A 266 0.92 -6.63 14.64
N TYR A 267 1.17 -5.65 13.78
CA TYR A 267 2.12 -4.57 14.02
C TYR A 267 1.56 -3.22 13.56
N SER A 268 1.86 -2.15 14.30
CA SER A 268 1.62 -0.80 13.81
C SER A 268 2.65 -0.37 12.77
N LEU A 269 2.46 0.82 12.18
CA LEU A 269 3.45 1.46 11.30
C LEU A 269 4.88 1.45 11.87
N TYR A 270 5.02 1.62 13.19
CA TYR A 270 6.30 1.74 13.87
C TYR A 270 6.85 0.39 14.40
N GLY A 271 6.21 -0.73 14.06
CA GLY A 271 6.63 -2.05 14.53
C GLY A 271 6.17 -2.40 15.94
N LYS A 272 5.30 -1.61 16.57
CA LYS A 272 4.72 -1.97 17.87
C LYS A 272 3.87 -3.24 17.70
N PRO A 273 4.11 -4.32 18.46
CA PRO A 273 3.36 -5.57 18.33
C PRO A 273 1.98 -5.51 19.00
N TYR A 274 1.06 -6.29 18.46
CA TYR A 274 -0.32 -6.49 18.90
C TYR A 274 -0.64 -7.99 18.83
N ASN A 275 -0.88 -8.64 19.96
CA ASN A 275 -1.29 -10.05 19.99
C ASN A 275 -2.75 -10.25 19.53
N LYS A 276 -3.54 -9.17 19.57
CA LYS A 276 -4.91 -9.09 19.08
C LYS A 276 -5.21 -7.68 18.59
N HIS A 277 -6.24 -7.52 17.77
CA HIS A 277 -6.73 -6.21 17.36
C HIS A 277 -7.09 -5.38 18.60
N PRO A 278 -6.86 -4.05 18.61
CA PRO A 278 -7.23 -3.20 19.75
C PRO A 278 -8.70 -3.31 20.19
N GLN A 279 -9.59 -3.69 19.26
CA GLN A 279 -11.01 -3.94 19.53
C GLN A 279 -11.34 -5.38 19.98
N GLY A 280 -10.32 -6.22 20.22
CA GLY A 280 -10.47 -7.53 20.83
C GLY A 280 -10.41 -8.73 19.87
N PHE A 281 -10.37 -8.51 18.56
CA PHE A 281 -10.29 -9.60 17.57
C PHE A 281 -8.96 -10.37 17.63
N GLU A 282 -9.01 -11.69 17.72
CA GLU A 282 -7.83 -12.56 17.76
C GLU A 282 -7.33 -12.88 16.33
N PHE A 283 -6.07 -12.59 16.04
CA PHE A 283 -5.49 -12.92 14.73
C PHE A 283 -5.30 -14.43 14.55
N LYS A 284 -4.87 -15.11 15.62
CA LYS A 284 -4.55 -16.53 15.60
C LYS A 284 -5.75 -17.38 15.19
N GLY A 285 -5.54 -18.27 14.22
CA GLY A 285 -6.59 -19.18 13.73
C GLY A 285 -7.57 -18.55 12.74
N THR A 286 -7.44 -17.26 12.43
CA THR A 286 -8.27 -16.56 11.45
C THR A 286 -7.74 -16.79 10.03
N THR A 287 -8.63 -17.09 9.09
CA THR A 287 -8.31 -17.20 7.65
C THR A 287 -8.95 -16.04 6.90
N VAL A 288 -8.19 -15.40 6.01
CA VAL A 288 -8.71 -14.34 5.14
C VAL A 288 -9.70 -14.95 4.14
N PRO A 289 -10.94 -14.40 4.02
CA PRO A 289 -11.93 -14.94 3.11
C PRO A 289 -11.45 -14.85 1.65
N SER A 290 -11.76 -15.88 0.86
CA SER A 290 -11.45 -15.95 -0.58
C SER A 290 -9.98 -15.73 -0.95
N TYR A 291 -9.04 -16.06 -0.07
CA TYR A 291 -7.62 -15.80 -0.31
C TYR A 291 -7.09 -16.44 -1.60
N ASP A 292 -7.50 -17.66 -1.95
CA ASP A 292 -7.11 -18.29 -3.22
C ASP A 292 -7.56 -17.49 -4.44
N ARG A 293 -8.79 -16.95 -4.44
CA ARG A 293 -9.30 -16.07 -5.51
C ARG A 293 -8.51 -14.75 -5.59
N ILE A 294 -8.06 -14.23 -4.45
CA ILE A 294 -7.17 -13.05 -4.42
C ILE A 294 -5.85 -13.38 -5.13
N LYS A 295 -5.25 -14.54 -4.86
CA LYS A 295 -4.00 -14.98 -5.53
C LYS A 295 -4.20 -15.11 -7.03
N GLU A 296 -5.29 -15.76 -7.45
CA GLU A 296 -5.64 -15.93 -8.87
C GLU A 296 -5.83 -14.59 -9.58
N LEU A 297 -6.54 -13.64 -8.96
CA LEU A 297 -6.70 -12.29 -9.50
C LEU A 297 -5.35 -11.60 -9.69
N ILE A 298 -4.48 -11.62 -8.67
CA ILE A 298 -3.17 -10.96 -8.73
C ILE A 298 -2.31 -11.55 -9.85
N ILE A 299 -2.27 -12.89 -9.95
CA ILE A 299 -1.49 -13.58 -10.99
C ILE A 299 -2.00 -13.17 -12.37
N ARG A 300 -3.31 -13.33 -12.61
CA ARG A 300 -3.96 -13.00 -13.89
C ARG A 300 -3.76 -11.55 -14.30
N GLU A 301 -3.85 -10.61 -13.36
CA GLU A 301 -3.69 -9.20 -13.67
C GLU A 301 -2.21 -8.83 -13.89
N GLN A 302 -1.26 -9.34 -13.09
CA GLN A 302 0.16 -9.02 -13.26
C GLN A 302 0.71 -9.46 -14.62
N GLU A 303 0.25 -10.58 -15.17
CA GLU A 303 0.68 -11.09 -16.49
C GLU A 303 0.51 -10.06 -17.61
N LYS A 304 -0.37 -9.06 -17.44
CA LYS A 304 -0.63 -8.01 -18.43
C LYS A 304 0.33 -6.82 -18.33
N PHE A 305 1.13 -6.71 -17.26
CA PHE A 305 1.94 -5.52 -16.93
C PHE A 305 3.44 -5.80 -16.94
N ALA A 306 4.01 -6.25 -18.07
CA ALA A 306 5.44 -6.58 -18.16
C ALA A 306 6.40 -5.39 -17.90
N HIS A 307 5.93 -4.15 -18.05
CA HIS A 307 6.71 -2.95 -17.67
C HIS A 307 6.80 -2.72 -16.15
N PHE A 308 6.02 -3.46 -15.36
CA PHE A 308 5.94 -3.38 -13.91
C PHE A 308 6.04 -4.78 -13.33
N ARG A 309 7.26 -5.22 -13.07
CA ARG A 309 7.51 -6.60 -12.65
C ARG A 309 7.38 -6.77 -11.15
N LEU A 310 7.38 -5.72 -10.33
CA LEU A 310 7.22 -5.82 -8.88
C LEU A 310 6.07 -4.93 -8.40
N ILE A 311 4.87 -5.52 -8.24
CA ILE A 311 3.63 -4.77 -8.02
C ILE A 311 3.09 -4.99 -6.61
N TYR A 312 2.52 -3.93 -6.03
CA TYR A 312 1.83 -3.95 -4.75
C TYR A 312 0.33 -3.77 -4.99
N TRP A 313 -0.45 -4.77 -4.61
CA TRP A 313 -1.89 -4.84 -4.84
C TRP A 313 -2.63 -4.57 -3.54
N ASP A 314 -3.60 -3.66 -3.58
CA ASP A 314 -4.56 -3.47 -2.51
C ASP A 314 -5.89 -4.07 -2.93
N ILE A 315 -6.31 -5.11 -2.22
CA ILE A 315 -7.51 -5.89 -2.51
C ILE A 315 -8.41 -5.87 -1.28
N ALA A 316 -9.70 -5.60 -1.46
CA ALA A 316 -10.72 -5.87 -0.46
C ALA A 316 -11.47 -7.17 -0.82
N VAL A 317 -12.26 -7.70 0.11
CA VAL A 317 -13.18 -8.81 -0.17
C VAL A 317 -14.59 -8.30 0.03
N GLY A 318 -15.41 -8.36 -1.02
CA GLY A 318 -16.80 -7.95 -0.98
C GLY A 318 -17.66 -8.84 -0.11
N LYS A 319 -18.87 -8.36 0.24
CA LYS A 319 -19.86 -9.14 0.99
C LYS A 319 -20.23 -10.48 0.32
N ASP A 320 -20.12 -10.57 -1.00
CA ASP A 320 -20.33 -11.78 -1.79
C ASP A 320 -19.10 -12.71 -1.84
N GLY A 321 -18.02 -12.36 -1.14
CA GLY A 321 -16.76 -13.10 -1.15
C GLY A 321 -15.89 -12.81 -2.38
N GLU A 322 -16.31 -11.92 -3.29
CA GLU A 322 -15.52 -11.60 -4.48
C GLU A 322 -14.39 -10.62 -4.15
N PRO A 323 -13.15 -10.87 -4.60
CA PRO A 323 -12.05 -9.90 -4.51
C PRO A 323 -12.39 -8.59 -5.24
N ILE A 324 -12.13 -7.46 -4.60
CA ILE A 324 -12.35 -6.11 -5.14
C ILE A 324 -11.01 -5.39 -5.20
N LEU A 325 -10.57 -5.04 -6.41
CA LEU A 325 -9.35 -4.25 -6.60
C LEU A 325 -9.56 -2.82 -6.11
N ILE A 326 -8.71 -2.37 -5.19
CA ILE A 326 -8.74 -1.02 -4.60
C ILE A 326 -7.68 -0.13 -5.25
N GLU A 327 -6.44 -0.61 -5.29
CA GLU A 327 -5.30 0.13 -5.82
C GLU A 327 -4.25 -0.83 -6.37
N VAL A 328 -3.59 -0.41 -7.45
CA VAL A 328 -2.37 -1.03 -7.95
C VAL A 328 -1.25 -0.01 -7.76
N ASN A 329 -0.28 -0.35 -6.92
CA ASN A 329 0.87 0.49 -6.59
C ASN A 329 2.08 -0.04 -7.38
N LEU A 330 2.42 0.65 -8.46
CA LEU A 330 3.44 0.21 -9.43
C LEU A 330 4.87 0.62 -9.09
N CYS A 331 5.07 1.45 -8.07
CA CYS A 331 6.39 1.76 -7.53
C CYS A 331 6.31 2.19 -6.06
N ASN A 332 7.44 2.14 -5.37
CA ASN A 332 7.58 2.62 -3.99
C ASN A 332 6.60 1.99 -2.97
N GLY A 333 6.22 0.72 -3.13
CA GLY A 333 5.08 0.12 -2.44
C GLY A 333 5.25 -0.24 -0.95
N GLY A 334 6.36 0.11 -0.30
CA GLY A 334 6.53 -0.07 1.15
C GLY A 334 6.92 -1.48 1.59
N MET A 335 7.91 -2.09 0.92
CA MET A 335 8.46 -3.43 1.22
C MET A 335 8.66 -3.74 2.71
N ARG A 336 9.19 -2.80 3.49
CA ARG A 336 9.54 -3.02 4.90
C ARG A 336 8.42 -3.67 5.72
N PHE A 337 7.17 -3.24 5.48
CA PHE A 337 5.99 -3.77 6.17
C PHE A 337 5.81 -5.27 5.96
N HIS A 338 6.12 -5.75 4.77
CA HIS A 338 6.09 -7.16 4.44
C HIS A 338 7.24 -7.91 5.09
N GLN A 339 8.43 -7.30 5.19
CA GLN A 339 9.59 -8.00 5.72
C GLN A 339 9.49 -8.32 7.22
N PHE A 340 9.06 -7.37 8.05
CA PHE A 340 8.93 -7.68 9.48
C PHE A 340 7.69 -8.54 9.81
N ASN A 341 6.68 -8.58 8.93
CA ASN A 341 5.56 -9.51 9.10
C ASN A 341 5.91 -10.92 8.61
N ASN A 342 6.58 -11.02 7.46
CA ASN A 342 6.66 -12.25 6.67
C ASN A 342 8.08 -12.79 6.43
N GLY A 343 9.13 -12.08 6.81
CA GLY A 343 10.52 -12.45 6.53
C GLY A 343 11.05 -11.83 5.24
N PRO A 344 12.24 -12.22 4.77
CA PRO A 344 12.87 -11.64 3.58
C PRO A 344 11.94 -11.60 2.37
N LEU A 345 11.88 -10.46 1.67
CA LEU A 345 10.89 -10.19 0.62
C LEU A 345 10.83 -11.28 -0.46
N PHE A 346 11.98 -11.75 -0.93
CA PHE A 346 12.08 -12.70 -2.03
C PHE A 346 12.22 -14.16 -1.59
N GLY A 347 12.32 -14.44 -0.29
CA GLY A 347 12.54 -15.79 0.23
C GLY A 347 13.66 -16.53 -0.50
N GLU A 348 13.36 -17.70 -1.06
CA GLU A 348 14.32 -18.52 -1.81
C GLU A 348 14.75 -17.89 -3.15
N LEU A 349 13.95 -17.00 -3.73
CA LEU A 349 14.31 -16.30 -4.98
C LEU A 349 15.37 -15.22 -4.77
N THR A 350 15.73 -14.89 -3.53
CA THR A 350 16.59 -13.74 -3.20
C THR A 350 17.90 -13.76 -3.99
N SER A 351 18.63 -14.88 -4.04
CA SER A 351 19.93 -14.92 -4.71
C SER A 351 19.80 -14.66 -6.21
N GLU A 352 18.80 -15.24 -6.88
CA GLU A 352 18.59 -15.08 -8.32
C GLU A 352 18.13 -13.67 -8.68
N VAL A 353 17.24 -13.10 -7.85
CA VAL A 353 16.77 -11.72 -8.01
C VAL A 353 17.92 -10.73 -7.84
N LEU A 354 18.73 -10.88 -6.80
CA LEU A 354 19.87 -9.98 -6.56
C LEU A 354 20.92 -10.10 -7.68
N LYS A 355 21.18 -11.31 -8.19
CA LYS A 355 22.05 -11.49 -9.35
C LYS A 355 21.52 -10.77 -10.59
N GLU A 356 20.21 -10.79 -10.86
CA GLU A 356 19.65 -10.04 -12.00
C GLU A 356 19.78 -8.52 -11.82
N VAL A 357 19.50 -8.02 -10.61
CA VAL A 357 19.46 -6.56 -10.33
C VAL A 357 20.84 -5.93 -10.26
N PHE A 358 21.84 -6.67 -9.77
CA PHE A 358 23.20 -6.17 -9.52
C PHE A 358 24.26 -6.76 -10.46
N ALA A 359 23.84 -7.38 -11.58
CA ALA A 359 24.72 -7.90 -12.63
C ALA A 359 25.54 -6.82 -13.35
#